data_AF-E1YBN6-F1
#
_entry.id   AF-E1YBN6-F1
#
_cell.length_a   1.000
_cell.length_b   1.000
_cell.length_c   1.000
_cell.angle_alpha   90.00
_cell.angle_beta   90.00
_cell.angle_gamma   90.00
#
_symmetry.space_group_name_H-M   'P 1'
#
loop_
_entity.id
_entity.type
_entity.pdbx_description
1 polymer ?
#
loop_
_entity_poly.entity_id
_entity_poly.type
_entity_poly.pdbx_seq_one_letter_code
_entity_poly.pdbx_strand_id
1 'polypeptide(L)'
;MLRIMDRGYQSHKNFDLLQDENKHFVCRIKTKTTKTILEEHTVDPNSYIFYDAMVLLGTPGVNQTQKPVRVVGYNIAGVKYFVATDRYDLTAEQIATVYKLRWDIETFFKWWKKHLKVYHLIARSTYGLMVQIFAGLITYLLMAIYCHEQFKEPVSIKRIRQLRNNIQNELRACGKNTQSDNRIVKEQTLYAKT
;
A
#
# COMPACT_ATOMS: atom_id res chain seq x y z
N MET A 1 -9.45 12.20 -9.62
CA MET A 1 -8.62 11.53 -8.59
C MET A 1 -9.55 10.82 -7.60
N LEU A 2 -9.37 9.51 -7.36
CA LEU A 2 -10.22 8.73 -6.44
C LEU A 2 -9.56 8.64 -5.06
N ARG A 3 -10.30 8.99 -3.99
CA ARG A 3 -9.82 8.92 -2.60
C ARG A 3 -10.38 7.71 -1.88
N ILE A 4 -9.52 6.86 -1.32
CA ILE A 4 -9.94 5.70 -0.52
C ILE A 4 -9.74 6.01 0.96
N MET A 5 -10.82 5.96 1.74
CA MET A 5 -10.86 6.45 3.12
C MET A 5 -11.32 5.38 4.12
N ASP A 6 -10.68 5.31 5.29
CA ASP A 6 -11.11 4.43 6.38
C ASP A 6 -12.29 5.03 7.18
N ARG A 7 -12.89 4.20 8.03
CA ARG A 7 -13.98 4.51 8.96
C ARG A 7 -13.71 5.70 9.87
N GLY A 8 -12.45 6.04 10.15
CA GLY A 8 -12.08 7.23 10.92
C GLY A 8 -12.33 8.55 10.19
N TYR A 9 -12.43 8.51 8.85
CA TYR A 9 -12.67 9.67 8.01
C TYR A 9 -14.14 9.83 7.60
N GLN A 10 -15.03 9.02 8.19
CA GLN A 10 -16.46 9.15 7.95
C GLN A 10 -16.95 10.51 8.48
N SER A 11 -17.23 11.42 7.55
CA SER A 11 -17.80 12.74 7.81
C SER A 11 -18.77 13.08 6.69
N HIS A 12 -20.04 13.21 7.03
CA HIS A 12 -21.11 13.48 6.05
C HIS A 12 -20.90 14.83 5.37
N LYS A 13 -20.50 15.87 6.13
CA LYS A 13 -20.10 17.17 5.57
C LYS A 13 -18.95 17.06 4.58
N ASN A 14 -17.96 16.21 4.85
CA ASN A 14 -16.84 16.04 3.92
C ASN A 14 -17.26 15.31 2.65
N PHE A 15 -18.25 14.41 2.70
CA PHE A 15 -18.77 13.76 1.50
C PHE A 15 -19.48 14.77 0.58
N ASP A 16 -20.24 15.72 1.15
CA ASP A 16 -20.86 16.79 0.38
C ASP A 16 -19.78 17.70 -0.25
N LEU A 17 -18.80 18.14 0.54
CA LEU A 17 -17.67 18.97 0.05
C LEU A 17 -16.88 18.29 -1.06
N LEU A 18 -16.57 17.00 -0.92
CA LEU A 18 -15.84 16.24 -1.94
C LEU A 18 -16.63 16.17 -3.25
N GLN A 19 -17.95 16.00 -3.17
CA GLN A 19 -18.82 16.03 -4.34
C GLN A 19 -18.89 17.43 -4.97
N ASP A 20 -18.98 18.50 -4.17
CA ASP A 20 -18.92 19.89 -4.67
C ASP A 20 -17.61 20.17 -5.43
N GLU A 21 -16.50 19.63 -4.94
CA GLU A 21 -15.17 19.76 -5.55
C GLU A 21 -14.92 18.80 -6.73
N ASN A 22 -15.92 18.01 -7.16
CA ASN A 22 -15.79 16.95 -8.17
C ASN A 22 -14.67 15.94 -7.85
N LYS A 23 -14.47 15.64 -6.56
CA LYS A 23 -13.47 14.68 -6.07
C LYS A 23 -14.14 13.38 -5.63
N HIS A 24 -13.89 12.33 -6.40
CA HIS A 24 -14.46 11.02 -6.11
C HIS A 24 -13.88 10.37 -4.87
N PHE A 25 -14.72 9.60 -4.16
CA PHE A 25 -14.32 8.90 -2.96
C PHE A 25 -14.95 7.52 -2.80
N VAL A 26 -14.27 6.69 -2.00
CA VAL A 26 -14.73 5.40 -1.50
C VAL A 26 -14.37 5.36 -0.02
N CYS A 27 -15.36 5.43 0.86
CA CYS A 27 -15.15 5.52 2.31
C CYS A 27 -15.88 4.40 3.04
N ARG A 28 -15.19 3.67 3.93
CA ARG A 28 -15.89 2.73 4.82
C ARG A 28 -16.69 3.49 5.86
N ILE A 29 -17.93 3.07 6.06
CA ILE A 29 -18.83 3.66 7.04
C ILE A 29 -19.14 2.67 8.17
N LYS A 30 -19.59 3.19 9.32
CA LYS A 30 -20.05 2.38 10.44
C LYS A 30 -21.37 1.68 10.07
N THR A 31 -21.52 0.42 10.47
CA THR A 31 -22.75 -0.36 10.25
C THR A 31 -23.99 0.34 10.81
N LYS A 32 -23.86 0.94 11.99
CA LYS A 32 -24.92 1.67 12.71
C LYS A 32 -25.23 3.06 12.15
N THR A 33 -24.54 3.51 11.09
CA THR A 33 -24.85 4.80 10.47
C THR A 33 -26.26 4.76 9.88
N THR A 34 -27.05 5.79 10.22
CA THR A 34 -28.39 6.03 9.68
C THR A 34 -28.31 6.21 8.17
N LYS A 35 -29.16 5.49 7.44
CA LYS A 35 -29.24 5.51 5.97
C LYS A 35 -30.70 5.78 5.63
N THR A 36 -30.98 6.92 5.04
CA THR A 36 -32.30 7.21 4.47
C THR A 36 -32.25 6.78 3.02
N ILE A 37 -32.94 5.71 2.68
CA ILE A 37 -32.91 5.10 1.34
C ILE A 37 -33.71 5.96 0.38
N LEU A 38 -33.10 6.27 -0.77
CA LEU A 38 -33.75 6.98 -1.87
C LEU A 38 -34.06 6.01 -3.01
N GLU A 39 -33.12 5.12 -3.32
CA GLU A 39 -33.23 4.13 -4.38
C GLU A 39 -32.46 2.87 -3.99
N GLU A 40 -33.08 1.69 -4.15
CA GLU A 40 -32.40 0.41 -3.96
C GLU A 40 -32.05 -0.20 -5.32
N HIS A 41 -30.84 -0.74 -5.42
CA HIS A 41 -30.40 -1.46 -6.59
C HIS A 41 -30.53 -2.96 -6.36
N THR A 42 -30.86 -3.71 -7.41
CA THR A 42 -30.90 -5.17 -7.36
C THR A 42 -29.51 -5.74 -7.16
N VAL A 43 -29.38 -6.64 -6.19
CA VAL A 43 -28.12 -7.34 -5.89
C VAL A 43 -28.27 -8.82 -6.28
N ASP A 44 -27.26 -9.38 -6.95
CA ASP A 44 -27.22 -10.80 -7.29
C ASP A 44 -27.11 -11.65 -5.99
N PRO A 45 -28.06 -12.56 -5.72
CA PRO A 45 -28.01 -13.46 -4.56
C PRO A 45 -26.76 -14.34 -4.49
N ASN A 46 -26.11 -14.60 -5.62
CA ASN A 46 -24.89 -15.41 -5.69
C ASN A 46 -23.61 -14.59 -5.44
N SER A 47 -23.70 -13.27 -5.39
CA SER A 47 -22.56 -12.39 -5.13
C SER A 47 -22.30 -12.25 -3.62
N TYR A 48 -21.08 -11.82 -3.27
CA TYR A 48 -20.72 -11.48 -1.90
C TYR A 48 -21.19 -10.07 -1.49
N ILE A 49 -21.81 -9.33 -2.42
CA ILE A 49 -22.55 -8.10 -2.16
C ILE A 49 -23.92 -8.47 -1.58
N PHE A 50 -24.36 -7.77 -0.53
CA PHE A 50 -25.69 -8.00 0.08
C PHE A 50 -26.54 -6.72 0.16
N TYR A 51 -25.96 -5.57 -0.21
CA TYR A 51 -26.63 -4.27 -0.12
C TYR A 51 -26.05 -3.32 -1.17
N ASP A 52 -26.91 -2.65 -1.92
CA ASP A 52 -26.55 -1.58 -2.83
C ASP A 52 -27.72 -0.62 -2.95
N ALA A 53 -27.52 0.62 -2.51
CA ALA A 53 -28.58 1.63 -2.52
C ALA A 53 -27.99 3.04 -2.60
N MET A 54 -28.74 3.95 -3.23
CA MET A 54 -28.54 5.38 -3.05
C MET A 54 -29.25 5.84 -1.78
N VAL A 55 -28.50 6.52 -0.92
CA VAL A 55 -28.98 6.93 0.40
C VAL A 55 -28.51 8.34 0.75
N LEU A 56 -29.23 9.01 1.64
CA LEU A 56 -28.71 10.12 2.42
C LEU A 56 -28.12 9.56 3.72
N LEU A 57 -26.85 9.85 3.99
CA LEU A 57 -26.12 9.31 5.14
C LEU A 57 -26.18 10.27 6.33
N GLY A 58 -26.56 9.75 7.49
CA GLY A 58 -26.65 10.50 8.74
C GLY A 58 -28.08 10.72 9.21
N THR A 59 -28.22 11.42 10.33
CA THR A 59 -29.52 11.66 10.96
C THR A 59 -30.11 12.96 10.40
N PRO A 60 -31.34 12.93 9.86
CA PRO A 60 -32.03 14.12 9.35
C PRO A 60 -32.04 15.25 10.39
N GLY A 61 -31.74 16.48 9.94
CA GLY A 61 -31.70 17.66 10.80
C GLY A 61 -30.51 17.76 11.77
N VAL A 62 -29.64 16.75 11.85
CA VAL A 62 -28.46 16.76 12.74
C VAL A 62 -27.17 16.78 11.94
N ASN A 63 -26.95 15.77 11.11
CA ASN A 63 -25.68 15.58 10.40
C ASN A 63 -25.83 14.79 9.10
N GLN A 64 -27.01 14.80 8.49
CA GLN A 64 -27.25 14.13 7.22
C GLN A 64 -26.47 14.78 6.07
N THR A 65 -26.06 13.98 5.08
CA THR A 65 -25.55 14.50 3.81
C THR A 65 -26.65 15.28 3.10
N GLN A 66 -26.28 16.36 2.42
CA GLN A 66 -27.20 17.10 1.56
C GLN A 66 -27.32 16.45 0.18
N LYS A 67 -26.24 15.81 -0.29
CA LYS A 67 -26.24 15.08 -1.56
C LYS A 67 -26.43 13.58 -1.31
N PRO A 68 -27.12 12.88 -2.24
CA PRO A 68 -27.20 11.43 -2.19
C PRO A 68 -25.82 10.82 -2.37
N VAL A 69 -25.58 9.70 -1.71
CA VAL A 69 -24.37 8.89 -1.87
C VAL A 69 -24.77 7.43 -2.06
N ARG A 70 -24.03 6.69 -2.88
CA ARG A 70 -24.24 5.24 -3.01
C ARG A 70 -23.57 4.52 -1.86
N VAL A 71 -24.26 3.57 -1.26
CA VAL A 71 -23.72 2.69 -0.22
C VAL A 71 -23.78 1.26 -0.70
N VAL A 72 -22.60 0.62 -0.74
CA VAL A 72 -22.43 -0.79 -1.05
C VAL A 72 -22.07 -1.54 0.22
N GLY A 73 -22.82 -2.59 0.54
CA GLY A 73 -22.56 -3.52 1.62
C GLY A 73 -22.16 -4.89 1.09
N TYR A 74 -21.07 -5.43 1.61
CA TYR A 74 -20.53 -6.72 1.17
C TYR A 74 -19.96 -7.53 2.33
N ASN A 75 -19.95 -8.86 2.19
CA ASN A 75 -19.50 -9.81 3.20
C ASN A 75 -18.24 -10.55 2.71
N ILE A 76 -17.16 -10.47 3.49
CA ILE A 76 -15.95 -11.25 3.23
C ILE A 76 -15.58 -11.99 4.50
N ALA A 77 -15.43 -13.31 4.42
CA ALA A 77 -15.04 -14.18 5.52
C ALA A 77 -15.92 -14.01 6.78
N GLY A 78 -17.23 -13.82 6.59
CA GLY A 78 -18.20 -13.64 7.68
C GLY A 78 -18.25 -12.22 8.27
N VAL A 79 -17.44 -11.29 7.76
CA VAL A 79 -17.42 -9.89 8.22
C VAL A 79 -18.16 -9.00 7.22
N LYS A 80 -19.15 -8.26 7.71
CA LYS A 80 -19.92 -7.29 6.92
C LYS A 80 -19.20 -5.93 6.87
N TYR A 81 -19.05 -5.40 5.67
CA TYR A 81 -18.50 -4.07 5.41
C TYR A 81 -19.55 -3.22 4.70
N PHE A 82 -19.55 -1.92 4.98
CA PHE A 82 -20.34 -0.93 4.26
C PHE A 82 -19.41 0.18 3.78
N VAL A 83 -19.56 0.56 2.51
CA VAL A 83 -18.72 1.53 1.84
C VAL A 83 -19.61 2.54 1.12
N ALA A 84 -19.38 3.82 1.39
CA ALA A 84 -20.03 4.94 0.74
C ALA A 84 -19.17 5.48 -0.41
N THR A 85 -19.80 5.86 -1.51
CA THR A 85 -19.13 6.40 -2.70
C THR A 85 -20.06 7.32 -3.49
N ASP A 86 -19.47 8.23 -4.26
CA ASP A 86 -20.11 9.04 -5.30
C ASP A 86 -19.90 8.47 -6.72
N ARG A 87 -19.29 7.27 -6.84
CA ARG A 87 -19.03 6.60 -8.12
C ARG A 87 -20.19 5.68 -8.48
N TYR A 88 -21.00 6.16 -9.43
CA TYR A 88 -22.15 5.44 -9.97
C TYR A 88 -21.82 4.61 -11.22
N ASP A 89 -20.70 4.92 -11.88
CA ASP A 89 -20.18 4.25 -13.07
C ASP A 89 -19.54 2.88 -12.78
N LEU A 90 -19.25 2.58 -11.50
CA LEU A 90 -18.64 1.32 -11.08
C LEU A 90 -19.71 0.34 -10.57
N THR A 91 -19.50 -0.95 -10.76
CA THR A 91 -20.33 -2.00 -10.16
C THR A 91 -20.08 -2.11 -8.64
N ALA A 92 -21.03 -2.65 -7.89
CA ALA A 92 -20.88 -2.87 -6.45
C ALA A 92 -19.65 -3.74 -6.12
N GLU A 93 -19.36 -4.74 -6.95
CA GLU A 93 -18.19 -5.61 -6.81
C GLU A 93 -16.87 -4.87 -7.02
N GLN A 94 -16.84 -3.96 -8.00
CA GLN A 94 -15.69 -3.08 -8.23
C GLN A 94 -15.48 -2.14 -7.05
N ILE A 95 -16.54 -1.54 -6.49
CA ILE A 95 -16.44 -0.69 -5.29
C ILE A 95 -15.89 -1.48 -4.10
N ALA A 96 -16.39 -2.69 -3.88
CA ALA A 96 -15.89 -3.58 -2.82
C ALA A 96 -14.41 -3.94 -3.03
N THR A 97 -14.01 -4.20 -4.29
CA THR A 97 -12.62 -4.50 -4.66
C THR A 97 -11.70 -3.31 -4.45
N VAL A 98 -12.12 -2.10 -4.85
CA VAL A 98 -11.37 -0.86 -4.63
C VAL A 98 -11.11 -0.66 -3.14
N TYR A 99 -12.11 -0.88 -2.29
CA TYR A 99 -11.89 -0.77 -0.85
C TYR A 99 -10.97 -1.88 -0.30
N LYS A 100 -11.05 -3.10 -0.84
CA LYS A 100 -10.19 -4.24 -0.47
C LYS A 100 -8.71 -3.94 -0.71
N LEU A 101 -8.34 -3.22 -1.78
CA LEU A 101 -6.96 -2.79 -2.04
C LEU A 101 -6.35 -1.99 -0.88
N ARG A 102 -7.17 -1.38 -0.03
CA ARG A 102 -6.67 -0.69 1.17
C ARG A 102 -6.03 -1.65 2.18
N TRP A 103 -6.46 -2.91 2.23
CA TRP A 103 -5.84 -3.94 3.08
C TRP A 103 -4.42 -4.29 2.64
N ASP A 104 -4.11 -4.12 1.35
CA ASP A 104 -2.76 -4.37 0.84
C ASP A 104 -1.76 -3.36 1.43
N ILE A 105 -2.20 -2.11 1.66
CA ILE A 105 -1.38 -1.09 2.35
C ILE A 105 -1.10 -1.50 3.80
N GLU A 106 -2.07 -2.06 4.52
CA GLU A 106 -1.85 -2.56 5.88
C GLU A 106 -0.88 -3.76 5.88
N THR A 107 -1.02 -4.65 4.91
CA THR A 107 -0.10 -5.78 4.72
C THR A 107 1.31 -5.30 4.41
N PHE A 108 1.44 -4.28 3.55
CA PHE A 108 2.69 -3.59 3.29
C PHE A 108 3.30 -3.00 4.55
N PHE A 109 2.55 -2.24 5.36
CA PHE A 109 3.09 -1.68 6.61
C PHE A 109 3.43 -2.74 7.67
N LYS A 110 2.69 -3.85 7.73
CA LYS A 110 3.04 -5.00 8.58
C LYS A 110 4.36 -5.63 8.13
N TRP A 111 4.50 -5.87 6.83
CA TRP A 111 5.73 -6.35 6.23
C TRP A 111 6.89 -5.37 6.50
N TRP A 112 6.67 -4.08 6.24
CA TRP A 112 7.61 -2.99 6.47
C TRP A 112 8.18 -3.03 7.88
N LYS A 113 7.32 -3.03 8.90
CA LYS A 113 7.71 -3.08 10.31
C LYS A 113 8.47 -4.36 10.65
N LYS A 114 8.05 -5.51 10.11
CA LYS A 114 8.68 -6.82 10.35
C LYS A 114 10.07 -6.92 9.73
N HIS A 115 10.26 -6.40 8.52
CA HIS A 115 11.45 -6.64 7.72
C HIS A 115 12.51 -5.55 7.87
N LEU A 116 12.13 -4.30 8.14
CA LEU A 116 13.09 -3.21 8.24
C LEU A 116 13.79 -3.11 9.60
N LYS A 117 13.39 -3.89 10.62
CA LYS A 117 13.97 -3.86 11.98
C LYS A 117 14.33 -2.41 12.37
N VAL A 118 13.37 -1.48 12.25
CA VAL A 118 13.52 -0.03 12.52
C VAL A 118 13.64 0.22 14.04
N TYR A 119 14.44 -0.58 14.72
CA TYR A 119 14.77 -0.45 16.14
C TYR A 119 16.18 0.13 16.31
N HIS A 120 17.07 -0.05 15.32
CA HIS A 120 18.33 0.69 15.25
C HIS A 120 18.11 1.95 14.42
N LEU A 121 17.43 2.93 15.03
CA LEU A 121 17.47 4.31 14.56
C LEU A 121 18.94 4.77 14.62
N ILE A 122 19.57 4.92 13.46
CA ILE A 122 20.97 5.35 13.37
C ILE A 122 21.05 6.85 13.68
N ALA A 123 20.00 7.60 13.35
CA ALA A 123 19.89 9.02 13.62
C ALA A 123 18.91 9.31 14.75
N ARG A 124 19.28 10.23 15.64
CA ARG A 124 18.40 10.78 16.71
C ARG A 124 17.67 12.06 16.29
N SER A 125 17.95 12.61 15.11
CA SER A 125 17.28 13.81 14.58
C SER A 125 16.06 13.45 13.73
N THR A 126 15.05 14.32 13.73
CA THR A 126 13.82 14.18 12.92
C THR A 126 14.15 14.04 11.43
N TYR A 127 15.07 14.86 10.93
CA TYR A 127 15.53 14.80 9.54
C TYR A 127 16.24 13.47 9.22
N GLY A 128 17.13 13.01 10.11
CA GLY A 128 17.83 11.73 9.90
C GLY A 128 16.88 10.54 9.90
N LEU A 129 15.82 10.59 10.71
CA LEU A 129 14.74 9.60 10.67
C LEU A 129 13.97 9.63 9.34
N MET A 130 13.61 10.82 8.84
CA MET A 130 12.92 10.96 7.55
C MET A 130 13.78 10.38 6.41
N VAL A 131 15.06 10.74 6.37
CA VAL A 131 16.00 10.21 5.36
C VAL A 131 16.13 8.70 5.49
N GLN A 132 16.24 8.15 6.70
CA GLN A 132 16.33 6.70 6.91
C GLN A 132 15.06 5.97 6.42
N ILE A 133 13.88 6.53 6.65
CA ILE A 133 12.61 5.97 6.17
C ILE A 133 12.54 6.03 4.64
N PHE A 134 12.85 7.18 4.03
CA PHE A 134 12.82 7.33 2.57
C PHE A 134 13.85 6.45 1.87
N ALA A 135 15.08 6.38 2.39
CA ALA A 135 16.12 5.51 1.85
C ALA A 135 15.69 4.03 1.94
N GLY A 136 15.05 3.62 3.04
CA GLY A 136 14.44 2.30 3.16
C GLY A 136 13.36 2.05 2.11
N LEU A 137 12.49 3.04 1.84
CA LEU A 137 11.38 2.94 0.88
C LEU A 137 11.91 2.75 -0.53
N ILE A 138 12.85 3.61 -0.92
CA ILE A 138 13.50 3.56 -2.22
C ILE A 138 14.22 2.22 -2.41
N THR A 139 15.00 1.79 -1.42
CA THR A 139 15.73 0.51 -1.50
C THR A 139 14.77 -0.68 -1.65
N TYR A 140 13.66 -0.68 -0.91
CA TYR A 140 12.64 -1.73 -1.05
C TYR A 140 12.00 -1.74 -2.43
N LEU A 141 11.62 -0.58 -2.96
CA LEU A 141 11.00 -0.47 -4.29
C LEU A 141 11.95 -0.98 -5.37
N LEU A 142 13.22 -0.58 -5.33
CA LEU A 142 14.25 -1.08 -6.25
C LEU A 142 14.42 -2.60 -6.13
N MET A 143 14.43 -3.12 -4.90
CA MET A 143 14.51 -4.57 -4.65
C MET A 143 13.29 -5.31 -5.20
N ALA A 144 12.09 -4.73 -5.09
CA ALA A 144 10.85 -5.29 -5.60
C ALA A 144 10.84 -5.35 -7.13
N ILE A 145 11.26 -4.27 -7.78
CA ILE A 145 11.42 -4.22 -9.24
C ILE A 145 12.42 -5.28 -9.69
N TYR A 146 13.60 -5.34 -9.06
CA TYR A 146 14.64 -6.32 -9.40
C TYR A 146 14.16 -7.77 -9.22
N CYS A 147 13.47 -8.08 -8.12
CA CYS A 147 12.93 -9.44 -7.90
C CYS A 147 11.86 -9.80 -8.94
N HIS A 148 11.03 -8.84 -9.31
CA HIS A 148 9.98 -9.03 -10.29
C HIS A 148 10.55 -9.27 -11.69
N GLU A 149 11.53 -8.48 -12.13
CA GLU A 149 12.15 -8.60 -13.45
C GLU A 149 12.98 -9.89 -13.59
N GLN A 150 13.79 -10.21 -12.58
CA GLN A 150 14.74 -11.32 -12.67
C GLN A 150 14.13 -12.69 -12.31
N PHE A 151 13.12 -12.70 -11.44
CA PHE A 151 12.59 -13.96 -10.87
C PHE A 151 11.08 -14.10 -10.98
N LYS A 152 10.33 -13.08 -11.45
CA LYS A 152 8.86 -13.04 -11.50
C LYS A 152 8.19 -13.39 -10.16
N GLU A 153 8.89 -13.18 -9.05
CA GLU A 153 8.47 -13.53 -7.70
C GLU A 153 8.39 -12.28 -6.80
N PRO A 154 7.50 -12.26 -5.79
CA PRO A 154 7.47 -11.20 -4.79
C PRO A 154 8.73 -11.21 -3.92
N VAL A 155 9.06 -10.05 -3.32
CA VAL A 155 10.23 -9.91 -2.45
C VAL A 155 10.16 -10.87 -1.26
N SER A 156 11.00 -11.89 -1.26
CA SER A 156 11.14 -12.86 -0.19
C SER A 156 12.45 -12.67 0.58
N ILE A 157 12.44 -12.98 1.90
CA ILE A 157 13.66 -13.00 2.73
C ILE A 157 14.73 -13.90 2.09
N LYS A 158 14.31 -15.02 1.49
CA LYS A 158 15.23 -15.95 0.81
C LYS A 158 15.99 -15.24 -0.32
N ARG A 159 15.29 -14.42 -1.11
CA ARG A 159 15.87 -13.66 -2.22
C ARG A 159 16.78 -12.53 -1.74
N ILE A 160 16.36 -11.81 -0.70
CA ILE A 160 17.20 -10.78 -0.08
C ILE A 160 18.50 -11.39 0.45
N ARG A 161 18.43 -12.56 1.10
CA ARG A 161 19.63 -13.28 1.57
C ARG A 161 20.51 -13.75 0.42
N GLN A 162 19.92 -14.29 -0.66
CA GLN A 162 20.67 -14.68 -1.85
C GLN A 162 21.37 -13.49 -2.51
N LEU A 163 20.67 -12.37 -2.70
CA LEU A 163 21.29 -11.17 -3.27
C LEU A 163 22.41 -10.63 -2.38
N ARG A 164 22.19 -10.57 -1.06
CA ARG A 164 23.24 -10.17 -0.11
C ARG A 164 24.47 -11.08 -0.22
N ASN A 165 24.27 -12.40 -0.28
CA ASN A 165 25.36 -13.35 -0.38
C ASN A 165 26.10 -13.20 -1.71
N ASN A 166 25.38 -12.99 -2.81
CA ASN A 166 25.98 -12.77 -4.13
C ASN A 166 26.84 -11.49 -4.14
N ILE A 167 26.31 -10.36 -3.66
CA ILE A 167 27.07 -9.10 -3.55
C ILE A 167 28.31 -9.28 -2.67
N GLN A 168 28.18 -9.95 -1.52
CA GLN A 168 29.33 -10.21 -0.63
C GLN A 168 30.38 -11.12 -1.30
N ASN A 169 29.96 -12.10 -2.09
CA ASN A 169 30.85 -12.99 -2.81
C ASN A 169 31.56 -12.27 -3.96
N GLU A 170 30.85 -11.43 -4.71
CA GLU A 170 31.42 -10.58 -5.77
C GLU A 170 32.44 -9.59 -5.21
N LEU A 171 32.12 -8.92 -4.09
CA LEU A 171 33.06 -8.01 -3.41
C LEU A 171 34.32 -8.74 -2.93
N ARG A 172 34.17 -9.97 -2.41
CA ARG A 172 35.31 -10.82 -2.01
C ARG A 172 36.13 -11.30 -3.20
N ALA A 173 35.50 -11.65 -4.32
CA ALA A 173 36.19 -12.05 -5.55
C ALA A 173 36.96 -10.87 -6.16
N CYS A 174 36.34 -9.68 -6.20
CA CYS A 174 36.97 -8.44 -6.66
C CYS A 174 38.22 -8.12 -5.80
N GLY A 175 38.11 -8.15 -4.47
CA GLY A 175 39.25 -7.90 -3.59
C GLY A 175 40.40 -8.89 -3.72
N LYS A 176 40.14 -10.15 -4.10
CA LYS A 176 41.19 -11.14 -4.39
C LYS A 176 41.90 -10.85 -5.71
N ASN A 177 41.17 -10.46 -6.75
CA ASN A 177 41.75 -10.10 -8.05
C ASN A 177 42.63 -8.83 -7.93
N THR A 178 42.20 -7.83 -7.15
CA THR A 178 43.02 -6.64 -6.89
C THR A 178 44.29 -6.97 -6.09
N GLN A 179 44.27 -7.99 -5.22
CA GLN A 179 45.47 -8.45 -4.50
C GLN A 179 46.41 -9.28 -5.37
N SER A 180 45.89 -10.12 -6.28
CA SER A 180 46.72 -10.85 -7.25
C SER A 180 47.38 -9.90 -8.24
N ASP A 181 46.65 -8.93 -8.78
CA ASP A 181 47.20 -7.95 -9.72
C ASP A 181 48.28 -7.08 -9.06
N ASN A 182 48.06 -6.65 -7.81
CA ASN A 182 49.06 -5.90 -7.06
C ASN A 182 50.32 -6.72 -6.69
N ARG A 183 50.21 -8.05 -6.55
CA ARG A 183 51.37 -8.94 -6.36
C ARG A 183 52.16 -9.10 -7.65
N ILE A 184 51.48 -9.31 -8.78
CA ILE A 184 52.10 -9.43 -10.11
C ILE A 184 52.84 -8.14 -10.48
N VAL A 185 52.24 -6.98 -10.24
CA VAL A 185 52.89 -5.67 -10.48
C VAL A 185 54.12 -5.47 -9.59
N LYS A 186 54.08 -5.91 -8.32
CA LYS A 186 55.24 -5.84 -7.41
C LYS A 186 56.37 -6.79 -7.81
N GLU A 187 56.07 -8.00 -8.27
CA GLU A 187 57.08 -8.92 -8.79
C GLU A 187 57.72 -8.36 -10.07
N GLN A 188 56.92 -7.88 -11.04
CA GLN A 188 57.44 -7.29 -12.27
C GLN A 188 58.33 -6.06 -12.02
N THR A 189 57.99 -5.22 -11.05
CA THR A 189 58.85 -4.07 -10.66
C THR A 189 60.10 -4.45 -9.89
N LEU A 190 60.15 -5.64 -9.27
CA LEU A 190 61.34 -6.17 -8.62
C LEU A 190 62.35 -6.71 -9.64
N TYR A 191 61.87 -7.36 -10.72
CA TYR A 191 62.72 -7.88 -11.79
C TYR A 191 63.22 -6.81 -12.78
N ALA A 192 62.57 -5.64 -12.85
CA ALA A 192 62.99 -4.52 -13.71
C ALA A 192 64.07 -3.59 -13.09
N LYS A 193 64.57 -3.90 -11.89
CA LYS A 193 65.58 -3.11 -11.16
C LYS A 193 66.98 -3.77 -11.10
N THR A 194 67.23 -4.77 -11.94
CA THR A 194 68.57 -5.36 -12.15
C THR A 194 69.06 -4.97 -13.53
#